data_AF-A0A8S4RFS3-F1
#
_entry.id   AF-A0A8S4RFS3-F1
#
_cell.length_a   1.000
_cell.length_b   1.000
_cell.length_c   1.000
_cell.angle_alpha   90.00
_cell.angle_beta   90.00
_cell.angle_gamma   90.00
#
_symmetry.space_group_name_H-M   'P 1'
#
loop_
_entity.id
_entity.type
_entity.pdbx_description
1 polymer ?
#
loop_
_entity_poly.entity_id
_entity_poly.type
_entity_poly.pdbx_seq_one_letter_code
_entity_poly.pdbx_strand_id
1 'polypeptide(L)'
;SYGCDGAHAAAQYFTKSCAPGALSSEYVDAGTVPHDNLCHLCHGAAYRRCRRDASEDYYGHVGAVRCMVEGGGDVAFVRHTAPHEVSGGRRREWWARDLLPDDLQLLCPDGTRAKMHEYKHCNLGRVPGSVLMGRANHTELDTYSNLMVYAQQFYGATTADEFSFSMFLSHPPYSDLIFSDAAVRLKPLPHSKRSAELVAGKALIRAARIVSCDAPQASYYIASDPDFLSEGFKSGVFGHLIALTLFILVLLR
;
A
#
# COMPACT_ATOMS: atom_id res chain seq x y z
N SER A 1 18.42 17.31 -13.37
CA SER A 1 17.46 16.24 -13.68
C SER A 1 17.92 15.00 -12.94
N TYR A 2 17.13 14.47 -12.01
CA TYR A 2 17.51 13.35 -11.15
C TYR A 2 17.48 11.97 -11.85
N GLY A 3 17.28 11.95 -13.17
CA GLY A 3 17.17 10.70 -13.92
C GLY A 3 16.06 9.81 -13.38
N CYS A 4 16.31 8.50 -13.40
CA CYS A 4 15.44 7.45 -12.87
C CYS A 4 15.72 7.12 -11.39
N ASP A 5 16.40 8.01 -10.65
CA ASP A 5 16.88 7.76 -9.30
C ASP A 5 16.01 8.49 -8.26
N GLY A 6 14.89 7.86 -7.91
CA GLY A 6 13.99 8.36 -6.90
C GLY A 6 14.58 8.37 -5.49
N ALA A 7 15.51 7.46 -5.19
CA ALA A 7 16.15 7.39 -3.87
C ALA A 7 17.08 8.59 -3.65
N HIS A 8 17.87 8.96 -4.66
CA HIS A 8 18.70 10.15 -4.62
C HIS A 8 17.88 11.45 -4.47
N ALA A 9 16.78 11.56 -5.20
CA ALA A 9 15.87 12.71 -5.07
C ALA A 9 15.30 12.82 -3.64
N ALA A 10 14.88 11.69 -3.05
CA ALA A 10 14.39 11.67 -1.67
C ALA A 10 15.50 12.00 -0.65
N ALA A 11 16.72 11.52 -0.86
CA ALA A 11 17.87 11.77 0.01
C ALA A 11 18.32 13.24 0.02
N GLN A 12 18.05 13.99 -1.06
CA GLN A 12 18.30 15.43 -1.12
C GLN A 12 17.14 16.26 -0.55
N TYR A 13 15.91 15.77 -0.66
CA TYR A 13 14.73 16.48 -0.16
C TYR A 13 14.65 16.45 1.38
N PHE A 14 14.87 15.27 1.98
CA PHE A 14 14.86 15.10 3.43
C PHE A 14 16.27 15.20 4.00
N THR A 15 16.43 15.96 5.08
CA THR A 15 17.72 16.13 5.76
C THR A 15 18.16 14.84 6.44
N LYS A 16 17.23 14.14 7.10
CA LYS A 16 17.43 12.86 7.77
C LYS A 16 16.13 12.04 7.67
N SER A 17 16.26 10.75 7.39
CA SER A 17 15.15 9.82 7.33
C SER A 17 15.53 8.47 7.93
N CYS A 18 14.53 7.62 8.15
CA CYS A 18 14.73 6.17 8.26
C CYS A 18 13.93 5.46 7.17
N ALA A 19 14.63 4.97 6.16
CA ALA A 19 14.09 4.23 5.02
C ALA A 19 14.80 2.86 4.94
N PRO A 20 14.34 1.86 5.72
CA PRO A 20 14.96 0.54 5.74
C PRO A 20 15.06 -0.09 4.34
N GLY A 21 16.26 -0.57 4.01
CA GLY A 21 16.59 -1.10 2.68
C GLY A 21 17.32 -0.12 1.76
N ALA A 22 17.39 1.17 2.10
CA ALA A 22 18.03 2.19 1.25
C ALA A 22 19.55 2.00 1.04
N LEU A 23 20.22 1.25 1.93
CA LEU A 23 21.65 0.90 1.78
C LEU A 23 21.88 -0.39 0.97
N SER A 24 20.83 -1.12 0.62
CA SER A 24 20.96 -2.37 -0.11
C SER A 24 20.91 -2.12 -1.61
N SER A 25 21.92 -2.63 -2.34
CA SER A 25 21.94 -2.64 -3.80
C SER A 25 20.83 -3.49 -4.42
N GLU A 26 20.10 -4.27 -3.62
CA GLU A 26 18.93 -5.04 -4.05
C GLU A 26 17.69 -4.16 -4.29
N TYR A 27 17.58 -3.05 -3.54
CA TYR A 27 16.38 -2.22 -3.52
C TYR A 27 16.60 -0.83 -4.12
N VAL A 28 17.84 -0.37 -4.11
CA VAL A 28 18.26 0.91 -4.67
C VAL A 28 19.49 0.65 -5.52
N ASP A 29 19.63 1.36 -6.64
CA ASP A 29 20.86 1.37 -7.42
C ASP A 29 21.98 2.04 -6.62
N ALA A 30 22.60 1.30 -5.69
CA ALA A 30 23.61 1.81 -4.76
C ALA A 30 24.89 2.34 -5.44
N GLY A 31 24.96 2.29 -6.78
CA GLY A 31 26.02 2.91 -7.59
C GLY A 31 25.89 4.43 -7.71
N THR A 32 24.73 5.02 -7.41
CA THR A 32 24.46 6.46 -7.56
C THR A 32 24.40 7.18 -6.20
N VAL A 33 25.58 7.46 -5.65
CA VAL A 33 25.81 8.32 -4.46
C VAL A 33 25.40 7.69 -3.11
N PRO A 34 26.23 7.80 -2.05
CA PRO A 34 25.84 7.33 -0.72
C PRO A 34 24.61 8.09 -0.20
N HIS A 35 23.54 7.35 0.11
CA HIS A 35 22.29 7.88 0.68
C HIS A 35 22.23 7.70 2.20
N ASP A 36 23.31 7.99 2.92
CA ASP A 36 23.38 7.80 4.37
C ASP A 36 22.30 8.60 5.12
N ASN A 37 21.88 9.75 4.56
CA ASN A 37 20.78 10.57 5.08
C ASN A 37 19.47 9.77 5.21
N LEU A 38 19.22 8.82 4.31
CA LEU A 38 18.01 8.00 4.33
C LEU A 38 17.97 6.99 5.48
N CYS A 39 19.10 6.74 6.13
CA CYS A 39 19.22 5.77 7.22
C CYS A 39 19.69 6.42 8.53
N HIS A 40 19.79 7.74 8.57
CA HIS A 40 20.36 8.48 9.69
C HIS A 40 19.46 8.43 10.95
N LEU A 41 18.13 8.30 10.79
CA LEU A 41 17.20 8.18 11.92
C LEU A 41 16.97 6.73 12.35
N CYS A 42 17.49 5.74 11.62
CA CYS A 42 17.26 4.34 11.96
C CYS A 42 17.97 3.93 13.25
N HIS A 43 17.35 3.04 14.03
CA HIS A 43 17.79 2.67 15.38
C HIS A 43 18.63 1.39 15.42
N GLY A 44 18.60 0.57 14.36
CA GLY A 44 19.30 -0.70 14.31
C GLY A 44 20.81 -0.59 14.59
N ALA A 45 21.33 -1.54 15.37
CA ALA A 45 22.73 -1.55 15.76
C ALA A 45 23.66 -2.09 14.66
N ALA A 46 24.79 -1.42 14.44
CA ALA A 46 25.87 -1.85 13.55
C ALA A 46 25.38 -2.28 12.15
N TYR A 47 25.46 -3.58 11.82
CA TYR A 47 25.06 -4.13 10.52
C TYR A 47 23.54 -4.29 10.36
N ARG A 48 22.77 -4.15 11.45
CA ARG A 48 21.30 -4.22 11.47
C ARG A 48 20.65 -2.87 11.13
N ARG A 49 21.44 -1.79 11.17
CA ARG A 49 20.97 -0.44 10.85
C ARG A 49 20.40 -0.40 9.43
N CYS A 50 19.18 0.11 9.33
CA CYS A 50 18.50 0.30 8.06
C CYS A 50 18.29 -0.99 7.26
N ARG A 51 18.24 -2.15 7.92
CA ARG A 51 17.89 -3.43 7.29
C ARG A 51 16.39 -3.52 7.09
N ARG A 52 16.00 -4.10 5.96
CA ARG A 52 14.58 -4.30 5.58
C ARG A 52 13.99 -5.54 6.26
N ASP A 53 14.18 -5.66 7.57
CA ASP A 53 13.71 -6.79 8.38
C ASP A 53 13.39 -6.33 9.81
N ALA A 54 12.85 -7.24 10.62
CA ALA A 54 12.51 -6.97 12.01
C ALA A 54 13.73 -6.78 12.94
N SER A 55 14.96 -6.78 12.42
CA SER A 55 16.16 -6.43 13.20
C SER A 55 16.36 -4.92 13.32
N GLU A 56 15.65 -4.14 12.51
CA GLU A 56 15.51 -2.69 12.61
C GLU A 56 14.19 -2.33 13.30
N ASP A 57 14.28 -1.67 14.46
CA ASP A 57 13.13 -1.31 15.30
C ASP A 57 12.13 -0.38 14.61
N TYR A 58 12.60 0.42 13.64
CA TYR A 58 11.78 1.34 12.87
C TYR A 58 11.28 0.75 11.54
N TYR A 59 11.43 -0.57 11.34
CA TYR A 59 10.90 -1.27 10.17
C TYR A 59 9.38 -1.51 10.25
N GLY A 60 8.71 -1.45 9.10
CA GLY A 60 7.27 -1.67 8.98
C GLY A 60 6.42 -0.44 9.35
N HIS A 61 5.10 -0.58 9.32
CA HIS A 61 4.20 0.54 9.61
C HIS A 61 4.24 0.98 11.07
N VAL A 62 4.26 0.02 12.01
CA VAL A 62 4.36 0.32 13.45
C VAL A 62 5.73 0.93 13.78
N GLY A 63 6.81 0.38 13.22
CA GLY A 63 8.16 0.92 13.39
C GLY A 63 8.33 2.33 12.84
N ALA A 64 7.69 2.66 11.72
CA ALA A 64 7.72 4.03 11.18
C ALA A 64 6.99 5.03 12.10
N VAL A 65 5.86 4.66 12.71
CA VAL A 65 5.22 5.50 13.73
C VAL A 65 6.10 5.63 14.97
N ARG A 66 6.76 4.55 15.38
CA ARG A 66 7.76 4.57 16.46
C ARG A 66 8.90 5.55 16.17
N CYS A 67 9.45 5.54 14.96
CA CYS A 67 10.47 6.50 14.50
C CYS A 67 10.02 7.97 14.63
N MET A 68 8.73 8.24 14.41
CA MET A 68 8.17 9.58 14.57
C MET A 68 7.99 9.97 16.04
N VAL A 69 7.63 9.02 16.90
CA VAL A 69 7.40 9.27 18.33
C VAL A 69 8.70 9.42 19.13
N GLU A 70 9.68 8.53 18.92
CA GLU A 70 10.94 8.51 19.69
C GLU A 70 12.20 8.71 18.84
N GLY A 71 12.13 8.48 17.54
CA GLY A 71 13.29 8.50 16.63
C GLY A 71 13.67 9.88 16.09
N GLY A 72 12.91 10.93 16.45
CA GLY A 72 13.16 12.30 16.00
C GLY A 72 12.76 12.56 14.55
N GLY A 73 11.90 11.73 13.96
CA GLY A 73 11.27 12.01 12.67
C GLY A 73 10.01 12.86 12.83
N ASP A 74 9.79 13.82 11.93
CA ASP A 74 8.61 14.70 12.00
C ASP A 74 7.36 14.13 11.30
N VAL A 75 7.56 13.19 10.37
CA VAL A 75 6.49 12.64 9.52
C VAL A 75 6.73 11.14 9.32
N ALA A 76 5.66 10.35 9.42
CA ALA A 76 5.67 8.92 9.10
C ALA A 76 4.73 8.59 7.93
N PHE A 77 5.25 7.90 6.91
CA PHE A 77 4.46 7.40 5.79
C PHE A 77 3.93 6.01 6.10
N VAL A 78 2.69 5.93 6.56
CA VAL A 78 2.08 4.67 7.02
C VAL A 78 0.66 4.50 6.50
N ARG A 79 0.15 3.27 6.60
CA ARG A 79 -1.27 2.99 6.37
C ARG A 79 -2.13 3.68 7.44
N HIS A 80 -3.38 3.99 7.07
CA HIS A 80 -4.35 4.64 7.95
C HIS A 80 -4.64 3.90 9.27
N THR A 81 -4.41 2.58 9.36
CA THR A 81 -4.69 1.81 10.59
C THR A 81 -3.55 1.86 11.59
N ALA A 82 -2.30 2.05 11.17
CA ALA A 82 -1.14 1.93 12.04
C ALA A 82 -1.12 2.95 13.20
N PRO A 83 -1.45 4.24 13.00
CA PRO A 83 -1.61 5.19 14.10
C PRO A 83 -2.65 4.74 15.15
N HIS A 84 -3.73 4.08 14.71
CA HIS A 84 -4.79 3.55 15.59
C HIS A 84 -4.40 2.23 16.26
N GLU A 85 -3.41 1.50 15.75
CA GLU A 85 -2.87 0.28 16.38
C GLU A 85 -1.96 0.63 17.57
N VAL A 86 -1.27 1.77 17.53
CA VAL A 86 -0.28 2.16 18.54
C VAL A 86 -0.82 3.12 19.60
N SER A 87 -1.82 3.95 19.26
CA SER A 87 -2.37 4.97 20.16
C SER A 87 -3.53 4.46 21.01
N GLY A 88 -3.89 5.23 22.05
CA GLY A 88 -5.07 4.96 22.87
C GLY A 88 -4.92 3.74 23.79
N GLY A 89 -3.71 3.47 24.28
CA GLY A 89 -3.42 2.40 25.23
C GLY A 89 -3.48 0.98 24.66
N ARG A 90 -3.55 0.84 23.34
CA ARG A 90 -3.59 -0.46 22.64
C ARG A 90 -2.25 -1.18 22.65
N ARG A 91 -1.15 -0.44 22.72
CA ARG A 91 0.22 -0.96 22.85
C ARG A 91 0.77 -0.57 24.21
N ARG A 92 1.41 -1.53 24.90
CA ARG A 92 1.93 -1.36 26.27
C ARG A 92 3.42 -1.02 26.34
N GLU A 93 4.09 -0.93 25.20
CA GLU A 93 5.49 -0.52 25.16
C GLU A 93 5.68 0.92 25.60
N TRP A 94 6.81 1.17 26.24
CA TRP A 94 7.14 2.45 26.87
C TRP A 94 7.02 3.65 25.93
N TRP A 95 7.38 3.47 24.65
CA TRP A 95 7.33 4.51 23.64
C TRP A 95 5.91 4.87 23.17
N ALA A 96 4.96 3.94 23.27
CA ALA A 96 3.58 4.08 22.80
C ALA A 96 2.57 4.29 23.93
N ARG A 97 2.97 4.02 25.19
CA ARG A 97 2.09 3.94 26.35
C ARG A 97 1.26 5.22 26.56
N ASP A 98 1.88 6.37 26.39
CA ASP A 98 1.28 7.68 26.66
C ASP A 98 0.85 8.40 25.35
N LEU A 99 0.84 7.69 24.21
CA LEU A 99 0.48 8.25 22.91
C LEU A 99 -1.04 8.32 22.75
N LEU A 100 -1.59 9.54 22.72
CA LEU A 100 -3.01 9.76 22.52
C LEU A 100 -3.33 9.86 21.01
N PRO A 101 -4.51 9.40 20.57
CA PRO A 101 -4.94 9.56 19.17
C PRO A 101 -4.97 11.02 18.70
N ASP A 102 -5.24 11.96 19.62
CA ASP A 102 -5.30 13.39 19.34
C ASP A 102 -3.92 14.05 19.19
N ASP A 103 -2.84 13.39 19.62
CA ASP A 103 -1.46 13.85 19.41
C ASP A 103 -1.01 13.63 17.96
N LEU A 104 -1.76 12.85 17.18
CA LEU A 104 -1.45 12.49 15.81
C LEU A 104 -2.40 13.19 14.83
N GLN A 105 -1.82 13.71 13.74
CA GLN A 105 -2.56 14.39 12.68
C GLN A 105 -2.19 13.82 11.31
N LEU A 106 -3.14 13.84 10.38
CA LEU A 106 -2.92 13.49 8.99
C LEU A 106 -2.55 14.74 8.19
N LEU A 107 -1.63 14.58 7.23
CA LEU A 107 -1.30 15.61 6.25
C LEU A 107 -2.06 15.33 4.95
N CYS A 108 -2.86 16.29 4.51
CA CYS A 108 -3.67 16.15 3.31
C CYS A 108 -2.94 16.69 2.08
N PRO A 109 -3.21 16.16 0.88
CA PRO A 109 -2.64 16.69 -0.37
C PRO A 109 -2.94 18.17 -0.60
N ASP A 110 -4.04 18.69 -0.05
CA ASP A 110 -4.46 20.08 -0.15
C ASP A 110 -3.65 21.03 0.76
N GLY A 111 -2.66 20.51 1.49
CA GLY A 111 -1.84 21.27 2.45
C GLY A 111 -2.49 21.48 3.82
N THR A 112 -3.73 21.02 3.99
CA THR A 112 -4.45 21.05 5.26
C THR A 112 -4.04 19.87 6.16
N ARG A 113 -4.39 19.98 7.45
CA ARG A 113 -4.25 18.89 8.43
C ARG A 113 -5.63 18.39 8.84
N ALA A 114 -5.74 17.08 9.03
CA ALA A 114 -6.99 16.42 9.38
C ALA A 114 -6.80 15.48 10.57
N LYS A 115 -7.90 15.10 11.21
CA LYS A 115 -7.87 14.15 12.32
C LYS A 115 -7.66 12.72 11.78
N MET A 116 -7.11 11.84 12.61
CA MET A 116 -6.81 10.45 12.25
C MET A 116 -7.99 9.68 11.63
N HIS A 117 -9.22 9.92 12.11
CA HIS A 117 -10.42 9.24 11.60
C HIS A 117 -10.90 9.76 10.23
N GLU A 118 -10.41 10.91 9.77
CA GLU A 118 -10.78 11.53 8.50
C GLU A 118 -9.95 11.00 7.32
N TYR A 119 -9.20 9.90 7.52
CA TYR A 119 -8.34 9.25 6.53
C TYR A 119 -9.02 8.94 5.18
N LYS A 120 -10.35 8.79 5.16
CA LYS A 120 -11.11 8.57 3.91
C LYS A 120 -11.05 9.79 2.98
N HIS A 121 -11.03 10.99 3.53
CA HIS A 121 -10.95 12.25 2.79
C HIS A 121 -9.52 12.77 2.72
N CYS A 122 -8.72 12.55 3.77
CA CYS A 122 -7.33 12.96 3.85
C CYS A 122 -6.38 11.75 3.71
N ASN A 123 -5.97 11.42 2.48
CA ASN A 123 -4.96 10.40 2.20
C ASN A 123 -4.16 10.74 0.93
N LEU A 124 -2.94 10.20 0.84
CA LEU A 124 -2.08 10.36 -0.34
C LEU A 124 -2.48 9.44 -1.51
N GLY A 125 -3.31 8.43 -1.24
CA GLY A 125 -3.78 7.48 -2.23
C GLY A 125 -4.31 6.20 -1.61
N ARG A 126 -5.02 5.43 -2.44
CA ARG A 126 -5.56 4.13 -2.08
C ARG A 126 -4.70 3.02 -2.70
N VAL A 127 -4.13 2.18 -1.85
CA VAL A 127 -3.35 1.01 -2.25
C VAL A 127 -4.10 -0.29 -1.94
N PRO A 128 -3.86 -1.37 -2.69
CA PRO A 128 -4.37 -2.69 -2.33
C PRO A 128 -3.75 -3.15 -1.01
N GLY A 129 -4.48 -3.96 -0.25
CA GLY A 129 -3.92 -4.64 0.92
C GLY A 129 -2.91 -5.71 0.51
N SER A 130 -2.11 -6.17 1.47
CA SER A 130 -1.16 -7.27 1.27
C SER A 130 -1.86 -8.53 0.76
N VAL A 131 -1.24 -9.21 -0.22
CA VAL A 131 -1.77 -10.44 -0.81
C VAL A 131 -0.74 -11.56 -0.72
N LEU A 132 -1.23 -12.78 -0.58
CA LEU A 132 -0.39 -13.97 -0.73
C LEU A 132 -0.13 -14.21 -2.22
N MET A 133 1.15 -14.25 -2.58
CA MET A 133 1.60 -14.53 -3.94
C MET A 133 2.20 -15.93 -4.00
N GLY A 134 1.97 -16.61 -5.11
CA GLY A 134 2.52 -17.93 -5.38
C GLY A 134 2.85 -18.09 -6.85
N ARG A 135 3.36 -19.26 -7.23
CA ARG A 135 3.62 -19.60 -8.62
C ARG A 135 2.31 -19.57 -9.43
N ALA A 136 2.41 -19.29 -10.72
CA ALA A 136 1.29 -19.30 -11.66
C ALA A 136 0.78 -20.73 -11.96
N ASN A 137 0.33 -21.43 -10.92
CA ASN A 137 -0.34 -22.72 -11.00
C ASN A 137 -1.70 -22.60 -10.29
N HIS A 138 -2.78 -22.62 -11.06
CA HIS A 138 -4.12 -22.36 -10.53
C HIS A 138 -4.54 -23.38 -9.48
N THR A 139 -4.23 -24.66 -9.65
CA THR A 139 -4.66 -25.73 -8.74
C THR A 139 -3.95 -25.64 -7.39
N GLU A 140 -2.64 -25.36 -7.40
CA GLU A 140 -1.86 -25.11 -6.18
C GLU A 140 -2.41 -23.87 -5.46
N LEU A 141 -2.62 -22.76 -6.18
CA LEU A 141 -3.13 -21.52 -5.60
C LEU A 141 -4.53 -21.70 -4.98
N ASP A 142 -5.41 -22.50 -5.60
CA ASP A 142 -6.72 -22.83 -5.03
C ASP A 142 -6.58 -23.65 -3.75
N THR A 143 -5.67 -24.62 -3.75
CA THR A 143 -5.39 -25.46 -2.57
C THR A 143 -4.90 -24.61 -1.41
N TYR A 144 -3.92 -23.74 -1.63
CA TYR A 144 -3.43 -22.81 -0.60
C TYR A 144 -4.48 -21.80 -0.17
N SER A 145 -5.27 -21.25 -1.10
CA SER A 145 -6.36 -20.33 -0.77
C SER A 145 -7.39 -21.01 0.13
N ASN A 146 -7.76 -22.25 -0.16
CA ASN A 146 -8.70 -23.02 0.66
C ASN A 146 -8.11 -23.34 2.03
N LEU A 147 -6.84 -23.79 2.08
CA LEU A 147 -6.12 -24.03 3.33
C LEU A 147 -6.13 -22.78 4.23
N MET A 148 -5.83 -21.61 3.68
CA MET A 148 -5.82 -20.36 4.44
C MET A 148 -7.22 -19.95 4.92
N VAL A 149 -8.26 -20.24 4.14
CA VAL A 149 -9.65 -20.01 4.56
C VAL A 149 -10.06 -20.94 5.71
N TYR A 150 -9.63 -22.20 5.69
CA TYR A 150 -9.85 -23.11 6.82
C TYR A 150 -9.04 -22.69 8.05
N ALA A 151 -7.77 -22.31 7.86
CA ALA A 151 -6.90 -21.89 8.96
C ALA A 151 -7.49 -20.70 9.72
N GLN A 152 -8.00 -19.67 9.02
CA GLN A 152 -8.61 -18.52 9.70
C GLN A 152 -9.93 -18.86 10.43
N GLN A 153 -10.63 -19.95 10.08
CA GLN A 153 -11.83 -20.36 10.82
C GLN A 153 -11.50 -20.87 12.22
N PHE A 154 -10.34 -21.52 12.38
CA PHE A 154 -9.88 -22.05 13.66
C PHE A 154 -8.96 -21.06 14.42
N TYR A 155 -8.16 -20.30 13.68
CA TYR A 155 -7.08 -19.47 14.24
C TYR A 155 -7.23 -17.98 13.90
N GLY A 156 -8.38 -17.56 13.39
CA GLY A 156 -8.66 -16.14 13.09
C GLY A 156 -9.04 -15.30 14.32
N ALA A 157 -9.03 -15.90 15.51
CA ALA A 157 -9.20 -15.17 16.76
C ALA A 157 -8.08 -14.14 16.93
N THR A 158 -8.41 -12.99 17.51
CA THR A 158 -7.47 -11.90 17.82
C THR A 158 -7.16 -11.84 19.32
N THR A 159 -7.45 -12.91 20.05
CA THR A 159 -7.26 -13.02 21.50
C THR A 159 -6.04 -13.87 21.81
N ALA A 160 -5.15 -13.35 22.66
CA ALA A 160 -4.07 -14.15 23.22
C ALA A 160 -4.66 -15.12 24.25
N ASP A 161 -4.78 -16.38 23.87
CA ASP A 161 -5.01 -17.50 24.81
C ASP A 161 -3.84 -18.47 24.68
N GLU A 162 -3.32 -18.94 25.81
CA GLU A 162 -2.08 -19.71 25.94
C GLU A 162 -2.14 -21.05 25.20
N PHE A 163 -3.36 -21.55 24.95
CA PHE A 163 -3.62 -22.80 24.23
C PHE A 163 -4.15 -22.59 22.81
N SER A 164 -4.24 -21.34 22.34
CA SER A 164 -4.79 -21.02 21.02
C SER A 164 -3.77 -20.28 20.16
N PHE A 165 -3.76 -20.60 18.86
CA PHE A 165 -2.96 -19.87 17.89
C PHE A 165 -3.82 -18.77 17.24
N SER A 166 -3.30 -17.54 17.22
CA SER A 166 -3.95 -16.37 16.59
C SER A 166 -3.14 -15.93 15.37
N MET A 167 -3.72 -16.07 14.18
CA MET A 167 -3.04 -15.78 12.90
C MET A 167 -2.80 -14.29 12.63
N PHE A 168 -3.61 -13.42 13.23
CA PHE A 168 -3.55 -11.96 13.02
C PHE A 168 -3.11 -11.23 14.29
N LEU A 169 -2.36 -11.88 15.17
CA LEU A 169 -1.88 -11.27 16.40
C LEU A 169 -0.39 -11.56 16.58
N SER A 170 0.40 -10.49 16.58
CA SER A 170 1.81 -10.51 16.90
C SER A 170 2.06 -10.05 18.32
N HIS A 171 2.91 -10.76 19.05
CA HIS A 171 3.31 -10.36 20.40
C HIS A 171 4.42 -9.31 20.33
N PRO A 172 4.34 -8.24 21.15
CA PRO A 172 5.43 -7.27 21.31
C PRO A 172 6.77 -7.97 21.62
N PRO A 173 7.90 -7.49 21.07
CA PRO A 173 8.08 -6.23 20.33
C PRO A 173 7.69 -6.29 18.84
N TYR A 174 7.35 -7.47 18.33
CA TYR A 174 7.05 -7.68 16.91
C TYR A 174 5.66 -7.18 16.53
N SER A 175 5.47 -6.94 15.24
CA SER A 175 4.20 -6.52 14.64
C SER A 175 4.06 -7.09 13.24
N ASP A 176 2.83 -7.35 12.80
CA ASP A 176 2.51 -7.84 11.45
C ASP A 176 3.30 -9.12 11.05
N LEU A 177 3.45 -10.10 11.96
CA LEU A 177 4.12 -11.37 11.71
C LEU A 177 3.30 -12.27 10.78
N ILE A 178 3.84 -12.57 9.59
CA ILE A 178 3.20 -13.33 8.48
C ILE A 178 2.01 -12.56 7.88
N PHE A 179 1.01 -12.26 8.71
CA PHE A 179 -0.15 -11.45 8.37
C PHE A 179 -0.13 -10.18 9.18
N SER A 180 -0.83 -9.18 8.65
CA SER A 180 -0.99 -7.96 9.39
C SER A 180 -1.87 -8.14 10.63
N ASP A 181 -1.51 -7.48 11.72
CA ASP A 181 -2.32 -7.46 12.95
C ASP A 181 -3.66 -6.72 12.76
N ALA A 182 -3.75 -5.87 11.73
CA ALA A 182 -4.99 -5.20 11.32
C ALA A 182 -5.89 -6.07 10.44
N ALA A 183 -5.44 -7.26 10.02
CA ALA A 183 -6.22 -8.14 9.17
C ALA A 183 -7.37 -8.77 9.97
N VAL A 184 -8.59 -8.62 9.45
CA VAL A 184 -9.79 -9.21 10.08
C VAL A 184 -10.11 -10.58 9.47
N ARG A 185 -9.84 -10.76 8.18
CA ARG A 185 -10.09 -12.00 7.44
C ARG A 185 -9.28 -12.06 6.15
N LEU A 186 -8.99 -13.27 5.71
CA LEU A 186 -8.47 -13.56 4.38
C LEU A 186 -9.64 -13.81 3.42
N LYS A 187 -9.56 -13.21 2.23
CA LYS A 187 -10.57 -13.37 1.17
C LYS A 187 -9.94 -13.95 -0.08
N PRO A 188 -10.42 -15.10 -0.60
CA PRO A 188 -9.99 -15.62 -1.89
C PRO A 188 -10.22 -14.61 -3.01
N LEU A 189 -9.24 -14.47 -3.89
CA LEU A 189 -9.37 -13.68 -5.11
C LEU A 189 -9.87 -14.58 -6.26
N PRO A 190 -10.82 -14.10 -7.09
CA PRO A 190 -11.25 -14.85 -8.27
C PRO A 190 -10.09 -14.97 -9.28
N HIS A 191 -10.06 -16.06 -10.05
CA HIS A 191 -8.95 -16.35 -11.00
C HIS A 191 -8.63 -15.17 -11.92
N SER A 192 -9.66 -14.48 -12.44
CA SER A 192 -9.51 -13.31 -13.31
C SER A 192 -8.83 -12.11 -12.66
N LYS A 193 -8.65 -12.11 -11.33
CA LYS A 193 -7.97 -11.06 -10.56
C LYS A 193 -6.64 -11.52 -9.94
N ARG A 194 -6.18 -12.74 -10.22
CA ARG A 194 -4.90 -13.28 -9.69
C ARG A 194 -3.70 -12.91 -10.56
N SER A 195 -3.56 -11.63 -10.87
CA SER A 195 -2.37 -11.07 -11.52
C SER A 195 -1.79 -9.97 -10.63
N ALA A 196 -0.47 -9.94 -10.48
CA ALA A 196 0.21 -8.91 -9.70
C ALA A 196 -0.15 -7.50 -10.17
N GLU A 197 -0.25 -7.29 -11.49
CA GLU A 197 -0.65 -6.00 -12.08
C GLU A 197 -2.09 -5.62 -11.75
N LEU A 198 -3.01 -6.59 -11.83
CA LEU A 198 -4.42 -6.36 -11.51
C LEU A 198 -4.63 -6.06 -10.03
N VAL A 199 -3.89 -6.76 -9.15
CA VAL A 199 -3.94 -6.54 -7.71
C VAL A 199 -3.32 -5.19 -7.35
N ALA A 200 -2.14 -4.86 -7.88
CA ALA A 200 -1.47 -3.57 -7.68
C ALA A 200 -2.36 -2.40 -8.10
N GLY A 201 -3.12 -2.58 -9.19
CA GLY A 201 -4.00 -1.57 -9.74
C GLY A 201 -3.24 -0.46 -10.47
N LYS A 202 -3.99 0.33 -11.25
CA LYS A 202 -3.41 1.34 -12.16
C LYS A 202 -2.63 2.44 -11.43
N ALA A 203 -3.10 2.85 -10.24
CA ALA A 203 -2.51 3.95 -9.49
C ALA A 203 -1.11 3.60 -8.97
N LEU A 204 -0.94 2.41 -8.37
CA LEU A 204 0.34 1.98 -7.83
C LEU A 204 1.38 1.76 -8.94
N ILE A 205 0.99 1.11 -10.04
CA ILE A 205 1.85 0.91 -11.20
C ILE A 205 2.28 2.25 -11.81
N ARG A 206 1.36 3.22 -11.91
CA ARG A 206 1.67 4.57 -12.40
C ARG A 206 2.66 5.28 -11.48
N ALA A 207 2.47 5.21 -10.17
CA ALA A 207 3.39 5.79 -9.19
C ALA A 207 4.79 5.15 -9.28
N ALA A 208 4.87 3.82 -9.38
CA ALA A 208 6.14 3.10 -9.52
C ALA A 208 6.93 3.56 -10.75
N ARG A 209 6.26 3.79 -11.89
CA ARG A 209 6.88 4.29 -13.14
C ARG A 209 7.43 5.70 -13.04
N ILE A 210 6.93 6.52 -12.11
CA ILE A 210 7.44 7.89 -11.91
C ILE A 210 8.77 7.84 -11.14
N VAL A 211 8.93 6.85 -10.26
CA VAL A 211 10.03 6.78 -9.29
C VAL A 211 11.18 5.88 -9.78
N SER A 212 10.88 4.85 -10.58
CA SER A 212 11.86 3.88 -11.08
C SER A 212 11.64 3.57 -12.56
N CYS A 213 12.75 3.45 -13.30
CA CYS A 213 12.74 3.07 -14.72
C CYS A 213 12.70 1.55 -14.94
N ASP A 214 12.99 0.76 -13.91
CA ASP A 214 12.83 -0.70 -13.93
C ASP A 214 11.40 -1.15 -13.67
N ALA A 215 10.52 -0.22 -13.27
CA ALA A 215 9.11 -0.50 -13.14
C ALA A 215 8.57 -1.02 -14.49
N PRO A 216 7.68 -2.04 -14.49
CA PRO A 216 7.18 -2.65 -15.72
C PRO A 216 6.59 -1.56 -16.61
N GLN A 217 7.31 -1.27 -17.70
CA GLN A 217 6.86 -0.38 -18.75
C GLN A 217 5.50 -0.90 -19.22
N ALA A 218 4.60 0.00 -19.64
CA ALA A 218 3.39 -0.48 -20.29
C ALA A 218 3.88 -1.36 -21.44
N SER A 219 3.64 -2.66 -21.34
CA SER A 219 3.74 -3.53 -22.48
C SER A 219 2.91 -2.86 -23.55
N TYR A 220 3.57 -2.47 -24.64
CA TYR A 220 2.92 -1.99 -25.85
C TYR A 220 2.15 -3.17 -26.47
N TYR A 221 1.19 -3.73 -25.74
CA TYR A 221 0.23 -4.65 -26.29
C TYR A 221 -0.76 -3.79 -27.07
N ILE A 222 -0.39 -3.53 -28.32
CA ILE A 222 -1.29 -3.00 -29.33
C ILE A 222 -2.25 -4.15 -29.66
N ALA A 223 -3.43 -4.14 -29.06
CA ALA A 223 -4.54 -4.96 -29.54
C ALA A 223 -5.31 -4.14 -30.58
N SER A 224 -5.84 -4.79 -31.61
CA SER A 224 -6.88 -4.16 -32.42
C SER A 224 -8.06 -3.86 -31.50
N ASP A 225 -8.52 -2.61 -31.48
CA ASP A 225 -9.75 -2.19 -30.83
C ASP A 225 -10.88 -2.27 -31.87
N PRO A 226 -11.61 -3.40 -31.98
CA PRO A 226 -12.74 -3.51 -32.91
C PRO A 226 -13.91 -2.58 -32.53
N ASP A 227 -13.92 -2.05 -31.29
CA ASP A 227 -15.01 -1.24 -30.76
C ASP A 227 -14.79 0.27 -30.92
N PHE A 228 -13.59 0.73 -31.29
CA PHE A 228 -13.28 2.14 -31.51
C PHE A 228 -14.19 2.82 -32.55
N LEU A 229 -14.71 2.07 -33.52
CA LEU A 229 -15.67 2.56 -34.51
C LEU A 229 -17.13 2.24 -34.18
N SER A 230 -17.43 1.42 -33.16
CA SER A 230 -18.81 1.02 -32.83
C SER A 230 -19.57 2.11 -32.06
N GLU A 231 -18.87 2.95 -31.29
CA GLU A 231 -19.41 4.16 -30.66
C GLU A 231 -19.86 5.22 -31.70
N GLY A 232 -19.23 5.24 -32.88
CA GLY A 232 -19.65 6.06 -34.03
C GLY A 232 -21.00 5.61 -34.62
N PHE A 233 -21.28 4.30 -34.61
CA PHE A 233 -22.52 3.76 -35.16
C PHE A 233 -23.71 3.92 -34.20
N LYS A 234 -23.50 3.82 -32.89
CA LYS A 234 -24.55 4.08 -31.87
C LYS A 234 -25.07 5.52 -31.92
N SER A 235 -24.18 6.47 -32.18
CA SER A 235 -24.52 7.90 -32.31
C SER A 235 -25.41 8.18 -33.55
N GLY A 236 -25.17 7.47 -34.67
CA GLY A 236 -25.97 7.61 -35.89
C GLY A 236 -27.40 7.07 -35.77
N VAL A 237 -27.58 5.93 -35.08
CA VAL A 237 -28.92 5.33 -34.87
C VAL A 237 -29.78 6.21 -33.96
N PHE A 238 -29.19 6.77 -32.90
CA PHE A 238 -29.91 7.66 -31.98
C PHE A 238 -30.30 8.98 -32.66
N GLY A 239 -29.42 9.54 -33.50
CA GLY A 239 -29.71 10.73 -34.31
C GLY A 239 -30.85 10.53 -35.30
N HIS A 240 -30.91 9.39 -35.98
CA HIS A 240 -32.00 9.09 -36.92
C HIS A 240 -33.37 8.92 -36.25
N LEU A 241 -33.42 8.32 -35.05
CA LEU A 241 -34.66 8.18 -34.29
C LEU A 241 -35.20 9.54 -33.82
N ILE A 242 -34.32 10.45 -33.39
CA ILE A 242 -34.70 11.82 -33.01
C ILE A 242 -35.20 12.61 -34.23
N ALA A 243 -34.55 12.46 -35.39
CA ALA A 243 -34.99 13.13 -36.62
C ALA A 243 -36.38 12.65 -37.09
N LEU A 244 -36.63 11.34 -37.07
CA LEU A 244 -37.93 10.77 -37.45
C LEU A 244 -39.06 11.20 -36.51
N THR A 245 -38.80 11.21 -35.19
CA THR A 245 -39.80 11.64 -34.20
C THR A 245 -40.13 13.13 -34.34
N LEU A 246 -39.14 13.99 -34.58
CA LEU A 246 -39.38 15.41 -34.87
C LEU A 246 -40.15 15.62 -36.17
N PHE A 247 -39.85 14.86 -37.23
CA PHE A 247 -40.53 14.98 -38.51
C PHE A 247 -42.02 14.57 -38.42
N ILE A 248 -42.32 13.49 -37.69
CA ILE A 248 -43.70 13.04 -37.45
C ILE A 248 -44.47 14.08 -36.62
N LEU A 249 -43.85 14.69 -35.60
CA LEU A 249 -44.45 15.75 -34.79
C LEU A 249 -44.77 17.01 -35.60
N VAL A 250 -43.96 17.33 -36.61
CA VAL A 250 -44.22 18.46 -37.52
C VAL A 250 -45.36 18.16 -38.49
N LEU A 251 -45.49 16.92 -38.98
CA LEU A 251 -46.57 16.52 -39.89
C LEU A 251 -47.95 16.38 -39.21
N LEU A 252 -47.99 16.19 -37.89
CA LEU A 252 -49.22 16.08 -37.09
C LEU A 252 -49.73 17.43 -36.57
N ARG A 253 -49.17 18.55 -37.04
CA ARG A 253 -49.54 19.91 -36.67
C ARG A 253 -50.01 20.69 -37.89
#